data_AF-A0A8J6I6U6-F1
#
_entry.id   AF-A0A8J6I6U6-F1
#
_cell.length_a   1.000
_cell.length_b   1.000
_cell.length_c   1.000
_cell.angle_alpha   90.00
_cell.angle_beta   90.00
_cell.angle_gamma   90.00
#
_symmetry.space_group_name_H-M   'P 1'
#
loop_
_entity.id
_entity.type
_entity.pdbx_description
1 polymer ?
#
loop_
_entity_poly.entity_id
_entity_poly.type
_entity_poly.pdbx_seq_one_letter_code
_entity_poly.pdbx_strand_id
1 'polypeptide(L)'
;YSGGEAASIKVAQQAVKKKEPLLFYFYEPQWLHSQEKFVRVKLPEFTVGCDADPKKVACDYPAYQLDKIASKKFADSGGAAYTLIKNFRWTNQDQDEVANYITNDGLSAEKAAEKWIKAHPDTWKPWIPVT
;
A
#
# COMPACT_ATOMS: atom_id res chain seq x y z
N TYR A 1 9.49 -19.98 -5.51
CA TYR A 1 8.19 -20.00 -4.80
C TYR A 1 7.29 -18.97 -5.45
N SER A 2 6.07 -19.33 -5.87
CA SER A 2 4.88 -18.49 -5.64
C SER A 2 3.63 -19.19 -6.18
N GLY A 3 2.94 -19.93 -5.31
CA GLY A 3 1.55 -20.33 -5.53
C GLY A 3 0.57 -19.17 -5.34
N GLY A 4 0.95 -17.95 -5.76
CA GLY A 4 0.25 -16.69 -5.50
C GLY A 4 0.60 -16.01 -4.18
N GLU A 5 0.08 -14.79 -3.99
CA GLU A 5 0.31 -13.94 -2.81
C GLU A 5 -0.06 -14.66 -1.49
N ALA A 6 -1.22 -15.33 -1.47
CA ALA A 6 -1.68 -16.06 -0.28
C ALA A 6 -0.69 -17.13 0.18
N ALA A 7 0.00 -17.79 -0.75
CA ALA A 7 1.03 -18.77 -0.40
C ALA A 7 2.27 -18.11 0.23
N SER A 8 2.70 -16.96 -0.30
CA SER A 8 3.81 -16.17 0.28
C SER A 8 3.49 -15.70 1.70
N ILE A 9 2.28 -15.18 1.92
CA ILE A 9 1.81 -14.74 3.25
C ILE A 9 1.83 -15.91 4.25
N LYS A 10 1.29 -17.07 3.86
CA LYS A 10 1.25 -18.25 4.73
C LYS A 10 2.65 -18.71 5.13
N VAL A 11 3.60 -18.71 4.19
CA VAL A 11 5.01 -19.05 4.47
C VAL A 11 5.63 -18.03 5.42
N ALA A 12 5.38 -16.73 5.22
CA ALA A 12 5.86 -15.68 6.11
C ALA A 12 5.34 -15.84 7.55
N GLN A 13 4.04 -16.01 7.73
CA GLN A 13 3.43 -16.22 9.05
C GLN A 13 3.97 -17.49 9.74
N GLN A 14 4.18 -18.58 8.99
CA GLN A 14 4.77 -19.80 9.53
C GLN A 14 6.22 -19.60 9.99
N ALA A 15 7.03 -18.90 9.19
CA ALA A 15 8.41 -18.60 9.53
C ALA A 15 8.49 -17.73 10.79
N VAL A 16 7.65 -16.69 10.90
CA VAL A 16 7.57 -15.86 12.12
C VAL A 16 7.16 -16.69 13.33
N LYS A 17 6.10 -17.48 13.22
CA LYS A 17 5.62 -18.35 14.32
C LYS A 17 6.69 -19.33 14.81
N LYS A 18 7.47 -19.89 13.90
CA LYS A 18 8.53 -20.86 14.20
C LYS A 18 9.88 -20.21 14.52
N LYS A 19 10.00 -18.88 14.37
CA LYS A 19 11.27 -18.13 14.46
C LYS A 19 12.34 -18.66 13.50
N GLU A 20 11.91 -19.06 12.30
CA GLU A 20 12.80 -19.52 11.24
C GLU A 20 13.21 -18.34 10.34
N PRO A 21 14.47 -18.29 9.87
CA PRO A 21 14.89 -17.28 8.92
C PRO A 21 14.14 -17.45 7.60
N LEU A 22 13.61 -16.34 7.07
CA LEU A 22 12.94 -16.31 5.76
C LEU A 22 13.45 -15.10 4.96
N LEU A 23 13.86 -15.37 3.73
CA LEU A 23 14.05 -14.35 2.69
C LEU A 23 12.95 -14.54 1.65
N PHE A 24 12.17 -13.50 1.39
CA PHE A 24 11.06 -13.56 0.45
C PHE A 24 10.83 -12.21 -0.24
N TYR A 25 10.22 -12.26 -1.42
CA TYR A 25 9.80 -11.06 -2.15
C TYR A 25 8.43 -10.62 -1.68
N PHE A 26 8.31 -9.35 -1.28
CA PHE A 26 7.08 -8.77 -0.78
C PHE A 26 7.07 -7.25 -0.99
N TYR A 27 5.88 -6.65 -0.96
CA TYR A 27 5.68 -5.22 -1.21
C TYR A 27 5.06 -4.53 0.01
N GLU A 28 5.15 -3.21 0.03
CA GLU A 28 4.42 -2.32 0.95
C GLU A 28 3.71 -1.24 0.11
N PRO A 29 2.51 -0.80 0.49
CA PRO A 29 1.69 -1.26 1.63
C PRO A 29 1.05 -2.64 1.42
N GLN A 30 0.89 -3.41 2.50
CA GLN A 30 0.21 -4.70 2.57
C GLN A 30 -0.23 -5.00 4.02
N TRP A 31 -1.43 -5.55 4.24
CA TRP A 31 -2.03 -5.78 5.58
C TRP A 31 -1.15 -6.56 6.57
N LEU A 32 -0.28 -7.46 6.09
CA LEU A 32 0.57 -8.30 6.92
C LEU A 32 1.58 -7.47 7.71
N HIS A 33 1.97 -6.29 7.22
CA HIS A 33 2.81 -5.34 7.96
C HIS A 33 2.12 -4.75 9.19
N SER A 34 0.78 -4.84 9.30
CA SER A 34 0.04 -4.48 10.53
C SER A 34 0.18 -5.54 11.62
N GLN A 35 0.48 -6.80 11.27
CA GLN A 35 0.55 -7.91 12.21
C GLN A 35 1.99 -8.29 12.54
N GLU A 36 2.87 -8.22 11.54
CA GLU A 36 4.23 -8.72 11.62
C GLU A 36 5.24 -7.65 11.24
N LYS A 37 6.41 -7.70 11.87
CA LYS A 37 7.51 -6.77 11.58
C LYS A 37 8.51 -7.42 10.65
N PHE A 38 8.53 -7.00 9.39
CA PHE A 38 9.57 -7.35 8.43
C PHE A 38 10.58 -6.23 8.29
N VAL A 39 11.78 -6.58 7.85
CA VAL A 39 12.83 -5.62 7.50
C VAL A 39 13.15 -5.79 6.03
N ARG A 40 13.07 -4.70 5.27
CA ARG A 40 13.49 -4.67 3.88
C ARG A 40 15.01 -4.84 3.79
N VAL A 41 15.46 -5.76 2.93
CA VAL A 41 16.86 -5.83 2.52
C VAL A 41 17.16 -4.62 1.64
N LYS A 42 18.09 -3.77 2.07
CA LYS A 42 18.53 -2.60 1.29
C LYS A 42 19.58 -3.02 0.28
N LEU A 43 19.29 -2.85 -1.00
CA LEU A 43 20.24 -3.04 -2.10
C LEU A 43 20.85 -1.68 -2.51
N PRO A 44 21.87 -1.64 -3.39
CA PRO A 44 22.37 -0.37 -3.92
C PRO A 44 21.24 0.46 -4.53
N GLU A 45 21.19 1.77 -4.27
CA GLU A 45 20.03 2.58 -4.68
C GLU A 45 19.76 2.53 -6.19
N PHE A 46 18.48 2.58 -6.55
CA PHE A 46 18.07 2.68 -7.94
C PHE A 46 18.55 4.00 -8.58
N THR A 47 19.12 3.91 -9.78
CA THR A 47 19.38 5.04 -10.67
C THR A 47 18.74 4.78 -12.02
N VAL A 48 18.27 5.83 -12.70
CA VAL A 48 17.66 5.72 -14.04
C VAL A 48 18.58 4.92 -14.97
N GLY A 49 18.04 3.85 -15.55
CA GLY A 49 18.76 2.96 -16.47
C GLY A 49 19.48 1.78 -15.81
N CYS A 50 19.48 1.65 -14.48
CA CYS A 50 20.05 0.49 -13.80
C CYS A 50 19.38 -0.84 -14.23
N ASP A 51 18.09 -0.79 -14.54
CA ASP A 51 17.26 -1.92 -14.97
C ASP A 51 17.16 -2.07 -16.50
N ALA A 52 17.94 -1.30 -17.27
CA ALA A 52 17.88 -1.31 -18.73
C ALA A 52 18.35 -2.65 -19.35
N ASP A 53 19.26 -3.37 -18.69
CA ASP A 53 19.65 -4.73 -19.05
C ASP A 53 19.24 -5.69 -17.92
N PRO A 54 18.17 -6.49 -18.10
CA PRO A 54 17.68 -7.42 -17.08
C PRO A 54 18.72 -8.42 -16.58
N LYS A 55 19.81 -8.66 -17.33
CA LYS A 55 20.89 -9.57 -16.91
C LYS A 55 21.96 -8.91 -16.05
N LYS A 56 21.93 -7.58 -15.90
CA LYS A 56 22.95 -6.79 -15.20
C LYS A 56 22.40 -5.94 -14.06
N VAL A 57 21.13 -6.12 -13.69
CA VAL A 57 20.50 -5.35 -12.61
C VAL A 57 21.23 -5.60 -11.30
N ALA A 58 21.81 -4.54 -10.74
CA ALA A 58 22.57 -4.57 -9.50
C ALA A 58 22.15 -3.48 -8.50
N CYS A 59 20.95 -2.90 -8.70
CA CYS A 59 20.34 -1.94 -7.79
C CYS A 59 19.02 -2.47 -7.21
N ASP A 60 18.52 -1.73 -6.25
CA ASP A 60 17.22 -1.90 -5.62
C ASP A 60 16.08 -1.52 -6.58
N TYR A 61 14.86 -1.82 -6.15
CA TYR A 61 13.65 -1.34 -6.81
C TYR A 61 13.52 0.18 -6.68
N PRO A 62 13.02 0.87 -7.73
CA PRO A 62 12.69 2.28 -7.61
C PRO A 62 11.58 2.50 -6.58
N ALA A 63 11.59 3.65 -5.91
CA ALA A 63 10.47 4.07 -5.08
C ALA A 63 9.30 4.49 -5.98
N TYR A 64 8.20 3.73 -5.94
CA TYR A 64 7.00 4.07 -6.68
C TYR A 64 6.11 5.01 -5.87
N GLN A 65 5.68 6.11 -6.49
CA GLN A 65 4.57 6.91 -5.98
C GLN A 65 3.26 6.34 -6.54
N LEU A 66 2.26 6.17 -5.68
CA LEU A 66 0.95 5.71 -6.11
C LEU A 66 0.17 6.85 -6.76
N ASP A 67 0.02 6.77 -8.07
CA ASP A 67 -0.67 7.78 -8.86
C ASP A 67 -2.20 7.63 -8.82
N LYS A 68 -2.88 8.77 -8.75
CA LYS A 68 -4.34 8.85 -8.94
C LYS A 68 -4.62 9.33 -10.36
N ILE A 69 -5.20 8.46 -11.16
CA ILE A 69 -5.53 8.76 -12.56
C ILE A 69 -7.02 9.10 -12.66
N ALA A 70 -7.33 10.25 -13.26
CA ALA A 70 -8.68 10.70 -13.50
C ALA A 70 -8.88 11.06 -14.97
N SER A 71 -10.09 10.83 -15.50
CA SER A 71 -10.41 11.28 -16.87
C SER A 71 -10.35 12.81 -16.96
N LYS A 72 -9.91 13.33 -18.12
CA LYS A 72 -9.87 14.78 -18.35
C LYS A 72 -11.22 15.45 -18.13
N LYS A 73 -12.31 14.85 -18.64
CA LYS A 73 -13.67 15.36 -18.44
C LYS A 73 -14.03 15.52 -16.96
N PHE A 74 -13.67 14.53 -16.12
CA PHE A 74 -13.93 14.62 -14.68
C PHE A 74 -13.03 15.66 -14.00
N ALA A 75 -11.76 15.78 -14.40
CA ALA A 75 -10.88 16.81 -13.90
C ALA A 75 -11.39 18.23 -14.23
N ASP A 76 -11.94 18.42 -15.43
CA ASP A 76 -12.43 19.72 -15.90
C ASP A 76 -13.80 20.09 -15.29
N SER A 77 -14.67 19.11 -14.98
CA SER A 77 -16.07 19.36 -14.58
C SER A 77 -16.52 18.77 -13.24
N GLY A 78 -15.66 18.02 -12.55
CA GLY A 78 -16.00 17.30 -11.31
C GLY A 78 -16.09 18.16 -10.05
N GLY A 79 -15.75 19.45 -10.13
CA GLY A 79 -15.92 20.42 -9.04
C GLY A 79 -15.36 19.94 -7.69
N ALA A 80 -16.21 19.98 -6.66
CA ALA A 80 -15.85 19.54 -5.30
C ALA A 80 -15.48 18.05 -5.23
N ALA A 81 -16.09 17.18 -6.03
CA ALA A 81 -15.76 15.75 -6.04
C ALA A 81 -14.36 15.51 -6.62
N TYR A 82 -13.99 16.19 -7.71
CA TYR A 82 -12.62 16.11 -8.23
C TYR A 82 -11.61 16.65 -7.22
N THR A 83 -11.94 17.77 -6.56
CA THR A 83 -11.08 18.37 -5.54
C THR A 83 -10.87 17.43 -4.35
N LEU A 84 -11.92 16.74 -3.89
CA LEU A 84 -11.82 15.70 -2.85
C LEU A 84 -10.87 14.58 -3.27
N ILE A 85 -11.03 14.00 -4.46
CA ILE A 85 -10.16 12.93 -4.96
C ILE A 85 -8.72 13.42 -5.13
N LYS A 86 -8.53 14.68 -5.57
CA LYS A 86 -7.22 15.31 -5.68
C LYS A 86 -6.54 15.47 -4.32
N ASN A 87 -7.29 15.87 -3.29
CA ASN A 87 -6.79 16.08 -1.93
C ASN A 87 -6.58 14.78 -1.14
N PHE A 88 -7.37 13.74 -1.42
CA PHE A 88 -7.28 12.43 -0.76
C PHE A 88 -5.85 11.90 -0.75
N ARG A 89 -5.32 11.56 0.43
CA ARG A 89 -3.98 11.00 0.53
C ARG A 89 -3.90 10.03 1.69
N TRP A 90 -3.59 8.78 1.38
CA TRP A 90 -3.23 7.78 2.38
C TRP A 90 -1.73 7.58 2.45
N THR A 91 -1.27 7.30 3.66
CA THR A 91 0.06 6.74 3.93
C THR A 91 0.06 5.23 3.70
N ASN A 92 1.22 4.58 3.83
CA ASN A 92 1.27 3.11 3.85
C ASN A 92 0.47 2.55 5.05
N GLN A 93 0.59 3.20 6.21
CA GLN A 93 -0.13 2.78 7.42
C GLN A 93 -1.65 2.82 7.25
N ASP A 94 -2.20 3.88 6.62
CA ASP A 94 -3.65 3.97 6.38
C ASP A 94 -4.13 2.84 5.45
N GLN A 95 -3.33 2.50 4.44
CA GLN A 95 -3.64 1.41 3.50
C GLN A 95 -3.55 0.04 4.20
N ASP A 96 -2.50 -0.20 4.98
CA ASP A 96 -2.31 -1.45 5.73
C ASP A 96 -3.45 -1.68 6.72
N GLU A 97 -3.87 -0.62 7.43
CA GLU A 97 -4.93 -0.67 8.42
C GLU A 97 -6.28 -1.04 7.79
N VAL A 98 -6.69 -0.34 6.72
CA VAL A 98 -7.94 -0.64 6.01
C VAL A 98 -7.90 -2.02 5.37
N ALA A 99 -6.77 -2.42 4.79
CA ALA A 99 -6.60 -3.76 4.22
C ALA A 99 -6.67 -4.86 5.31
N ASN A 100 -6.16 -4.59 6.51
CA ASN A 100 -6.25 -5.49 7.66
C ASN A 100 -7.69 -5.62 8.18
N TYR A 101 -8.47 -4.52 8.23
CA TYR A 101 -9.89 -4.58 8.57
C TYR A 101 -10.69 -5.49 7.62
N ILE A 102 -10.40 -5.45 6.33
CA ILE A 102 -11.11 -6.28 5.36
C ILE A 102 -10.68 -7.75 5.52
N THR A 103 -9.36 -7.98 5.59
CA THR A 103 -8.80 -9.34 5.53
C THR A 103 -8.95 -10.12 6.83
N ASN A 104 -8.68 -9.46 7.97
CA ASN A 104 -8.58 -10.12 9.27
C ASN A 104 -9.78 -9.84 10.18
N ASP A 105 -10.37 -8.64 10.12
CA ASP A 105 -11.62 -8.35 10.86
C ASP A 105 -12.87 -8.80 10.08
N GLY A 106 -12.72 -9.20 8.81
CA GLY A 106 -13.82 -9.67 7.96
C GLY A 106 -14.84 -8.59 7.60
N LEU A 107 -14.45 -7.32 7.66
CA LEU A 107 -15.34 -6.21 7.31
C LEU A 107 -15.52 -6.10 5.79
N SER A 108 -16.71 -5.66 5.35
CA SER A 108 -16.87 -5.17 3.98
C SER A 108 -16.03 -3.91 3.76
N ALA A 109 -15.72 -3.60 2.51
CA ALA A 109 -14.96 -2.40 2.16
C ALA A 109 -15.62 -1.12 2.70
N GLU A 110 -16.96 -1.04 2.64
CA GLU A 110 -17.73 0.10 3.17
C GLU A 110 -17.60 0.21 4.69
N LYS A 111 -17.64 -0.92 5.40
CA LYS A 111 -17.50 -0.93 6.87
C LYS A 111 -16.08 -0.64 7.32
N ALA A 112 -15.07 -1.11 6.59
CA ALA A 112 -13.68 -0.75 6.83
C ALA A 112 -13.44 0.76 6.60
N ALA A 113 -13.97 1.31 5.50
CA ALA A 113 -13.90 2.75 5.22
C ALA A 113 -14.63 3.58 6.27
N GLU A 114 -15.83 3.18 6.69
CA GLU A 114 -16.60 3.85 7.74
C GLU A 114 -15.82 3.86 9.08
N LYS A 115 -15.21 2.73 9.44
CA LYS A 115 -14.38 2.60 10.64
C LYS A 115 -13.18 3.55 10.58
N TRP A 116 -12.45 3.57 9.47
CA TRP A 116 -11.29 4.44 9.28
C TRP A 116 -11.69 5.93 9.28
N ILE A 117 -12.74 6.33 8.55
CA ILE A 117 -13.21 7.73 8.53
C ILE A 117 -13.58 8.21 9.94
N LYS A 118 -14.22 7.37 10.77
CA LYS A 118 -14.55 7.74 12.15
C LYS A 118 -13.31 7.93 13.03
N ALA A 119 -12.26 7.13 12.80
CA ALA A 119 -11.03 7.14 13.60
C ALA A 119 -10.03 8.23 13.17
N HIS A 120 -10.07 8.71 11.92
CA HIS A 120 -9.06 9.61 11.35
C HIS A 120 -9.60 10.98 10.88
N PRO A 121 -10.41 11.71 11.69
CA PRO A 121 -10.99 12.99 11.28
C PRO A 121 -9.94 14.04 10.91
N ASP A 122 -8.80 14.08 11.60
CA ASP A 122 -7.75 15.05 11.35
C ASP A 122 -7.04 14.80 10.01
N THR A 123 -7.07 13.54 9.55
CA THR A 123 -6.50 13.15 8.26
C THR A 123 -7.43 13.54 7.11
N TRP A 124 -8.73 13.20 7.19
CA TRP A 124 -9.61 13.34 6.03
C TRP A 124 -10.37 14.67 5.95
N LYS A 125 -10.64 15.34 7.08
CA LYS A 125 -11.37 16.63 7.05
C LYS A 125 -10.68 17.68 6.17
N PRO A 126 -9.34 17.81 6.17
CA PRO A 126 -8.64 18.71 5.25
C PRO A 126 -8.83 18.38 3.77
N TRP A 127 -9.28 17.16 3.43
CA TRP A 127 -9.56 16.80 2.03
C TRP A 127 -10.86 17.40 1.51
N ILE A 128 -11.80 17.70 2.41
CA ILE A 128 -13.09 18.28 2.06
C ILE A 128 -12.86 19.71 1.54
N PRO A 129 -13.24 20.01 0.29
CA PRO A 129 -13.11 21.37 -0.25
C PRO A 129 -13.93 22.36 0.57
N VAL A 130 -13.36 23.53 0.85
CA VAL A 130 -14.13 24.65 1.39
C VAL A 130 -15.01 25.16 0.24
N THR A 131 -16.33 25.06 0.42
CA THR A 131 -17.33 25.63 -0.49
C THR A 131 -17.39 27.14 -0.36
#